data_AF-A0A9Q0F9I9-F1
#
_entry.id   AF-A0A9Q0F9I9-F1
#
_cell.length_a   1.000
_cell.length_b   1.000
_cell.length_c   1.000
_cell.angle_alpha   90.00
_cell.angle_beta   90.00
_cell.angle_gamma   90.00
#
_symmetry.space_group_name_H-M   'P 1'
#
loop_
_entity.id
_entity.type
_entity.pdbx_description
1 polymer ?
#
loop_
_entity_poly.entity_id
_entity_poly.type
_entity_poly.pdbx_seq_one_letter_code
_entity_poly.pdbx_strand_id
1 'polypeptide(L)'
;PKLSNPLPEAQKGEQSQTIAHKPALNPSTFNTKNPASPLPSQISSLGLQSPAMSLLEVITMASSAEDRRNTSTQSDYPIILSANDAFVNLKPKLENSDATALAIPVTGWQLSQTDTELIDLGKKFSKKLRIKLKDANKFDKDEFFGILVPFLERIKEKVGFPVGVNSSDGGYVRALFDKVGVFMGRDVASLTLEACVSFEVWDLVEAFIVNGIVHHSSYSDLIMSLVAKNKCDLLCLSVKHAPDLGLAELLSTLKYFLSPSDEACGGMENVRKEWESQALLAVENASDRNLSDNKFRLAKEASILLMLAHDGFSVSEHCLHYLLASPNVDELILSSAIGKLNGREVMRLIRYLAKWLKKYEMFPQAAPCPKASSKLGLKACDWVPKLEDVARWLGLVLDENFSSLVLHPEFHEELKSIEGLVGSLSSEAKLCCSVEAVIEHLRNEAKNEQN
;
A
#
# COMPACT_ATOMS: atom_id res chain seq x y z
N PRO A 1 -18.61 7.79 -53.22
CA PRO A 1 -18.35 7.29 -54.60
C PRO A 1 -17.03 6.49 -54.61
N LYS A 2 -17.02 5.24 -54.15
CA LYS A 2 -17.22 3.97 -54.91
C LYS A 2 -16.26 3.80 -56.09
N LEU A 3 -15.40 2.78 -56.00
CA LEU A 3 -15.03 1.74 -56.97
C LEU A 3 -13.58 1.30 -56.68
N SER A 4 -13.11 0.05 -56.70
CA SER A 4 -13.65 -1.32 -56.68
C SER A 4 -12.43 -2.26 -56.65
N ASN A 5 -12.56 -3.44 -56.04
CA ASN A 5 -11.61 -4.57 -56.12
C ASN A 5 -11.38 -5.05 -57.57
N PRO A 6 -10.40 -5.96 -57.78
CA PRO A 6 -10.81 -7.37 -57.84
C PRO A 6 -9.83 -8.38 -57.18
N LEU A 7 -10.43 -9.48 -56.71
CA LEU A 7 -9.86 -10.81 -56.46
C LEU A 7 -9.79 -11.61 -57.80
N PRO A 8 -9.04 -12.72 -57.88
CA PRO A 8 -9.68 -14.06 -57.91
C PRO A 8 -8.91 -15.17 -57.13
N GLU A 9 -9.60 -16.02 -56.36
CA GLU A 9 -9.94 -17.46 -56.62
C GLU A 9 -8.72 -18.40 -56.83
N ALA A 10 -8.41 -19.39 -55.97
CA ALA A 10 -9.12 -20.60 -55.47
C ALA A 10 -8.95 -21.86 -56.34
N GLN A 11 -8.39 -22.93 -55.75
CA GLN A 11 -8.65 -24.38 -56.01
C GLN A 11 -8.04 -25.18 -54.82
N LYS A 12 -8.85 -25.88 -53.98
CA LYS A 12 -9.31 -27.30 -54.04
C LYS A 12 -8.14 -28.30 -54.11
N GLY A 13 -8.05 -29.43 -53.40
CA GLY A 13 -8.85 -30.26 -52.48
C GLY A 13 -7.91 -31.43 -52.08
N GLU A 14 -8.06 -32.16 -50.98
CA GLU A 14 -8.86 -33.40 -50.88
C GLU A 14 -8.74 -34.02 -49.47
N GLN A 15 -9.73 -34.85 -49.15
CA GLN A 15 -10.06 -35.49 -47.87
C GLN A 15 -9.55 -36.95 -47.78
N SER A 16 -9.74 -37.53 -46.57
CA SER A 16 -9.95 -38.95 -46.21
C SER A 16 -8.71 -39.68 -45.66
N GLN A 17 -8.75 -40.56 -44.64
CA GLN A 17 -9.82 -41.17 -43.84
C GLN A 17 -9.20 -41.86 -42.59
N THR A 18 -9.98 -41.89 -41.50
CA THR A 18 -10.24 -42.95 -40.49
C THR A 18 -9.27 -44.14 -40.29
N ILE A 19 -9.03 -44.54 -39.02
CA ILE A 19 -9.37 -45.87 -38.44
C ILE A 19 -8.99 -45.91 -36.94
N ALA A 20 -9.93 -46.42 -36.14
CA ALA A 20 -9.80 -46.74 -34.72
C ALA A 20 -9.52 -48.25 -34.53
N HIS A 21 -8.76 -48.64 -33.50
CA HIS A 21 -8.87 -49.97 -32.87
C HIS A 21 -8.26 -50.02 -31.44
N LYS A 22 -9.10 -50.37 -30.46
CA LYS A 22 -8.80 -51.17 -29.24
C LYS A 22 -9.05 -52.67 -29.59
N PRO A 23 -8.70 -53.71 -28.78
CA PRO A 23 -8.64 -53.76 -27.30
C PRO A 23 -7.60 -54.70 -26.60
N ALA A 24 -7.54 -54.55 -25.26
CA ALA A 24 -7.43 -55.52 -24.14
C ALA A 24 -6.35 -56.65 -24.05
N LEU A 25 -5.66 -56.72 -22.90
CA LEU A 25 -5.70 -57.82 -21.90
C LEU A 25 -4.84 -57.52 -20.63
N ASN A 26 -5.34 -57.95 -19.48
CA ASN A 26 -4.89 -57.83 -18.07
C ASN A 26 -4.25 -59.19 -17.60
N PRO A 27 -4.02 -59.53 -16.31
CA PRO A 27 -3.46 -58.85 -15.11
C PRO A 27 -2.52 -59.79 -14.25
N SER A 28 -1.97 -59.30 -13.11
CA SER A 28 -1.84 -60.01 -11.80
C SER A 28 -1.00 -59.16 -10.80
N THR A 29 -1.55 -58.58 -9.72
CA THR A 29 -1.87 -59.10 -8.36
C THR A 29 -0.70 -59.65 -7.54
N PHE A 30 -0.36 -58.99 -6.43
CA PHE A 30 -0.17 -59.63 -5.12
C PHE A 30 -0.50 -58.67 -3.98
N ASN A 31 -1.22 -59.19 -3.00
CA ASN A 31 -1.88 -58.54 -1.87
C ASN A 31 -1.74 -59.49 -0.68
N THR A 32 -1.35 -59.02 0.51
CA THR A 32 -1.71 -59.59 1.83
C THR A 32 -1.09 -58.71 2.94
N LYS A 33 -1.88 -57.96 3.72
CA LYS A 33 -2.65 -58.34 4.94
C LYS A 33 -1.88 -58.11 6.27
N ASN A 34 -2.31 -57.05 6.96
CA ASN A 34 -2.35 -56.82 8.43
C ASN A 34 -2.96 -58.02 9.20
N PRO A 35 -2.81 -58.19 10.55
CA PRO A 35 -3.34 -57.21 11.54
C PRO A 35 -2.79 -57.17 13.01
N ALA A 36 -3.26 -56.14 13.74
CA ALA A 36 -3.69 -56.07 15.15
C ALA A 36 -2.68 -56.02 16.35
N SER A 37 -2.80 -54.91 17.10
CA SER A 37 -2.36 -54.49 18.45
C SER A 37 -2.95 -55.31 19.64
N PRO A 38 -2.44 -55.30 20.91
CA PRO A 38 -2.55 -54.15 21.87
C PRO A 38 -1.46 -53.98 23.00
N LEU A 39 -1.54 -52.82 23.70
CA LEU A 39 -0.87 -52.28 24.95
C LEU A 39 -0.94 -53.18 26.23
N PRO A 40 -0.46 -52.82 27.47
CA PRO A 40 0.30 -51.64 28.02
C PRO A 40 1.41 -51.94 29.11
N SER A 41 2.14 -50.90 29.59
CA SER A 41 2.26 -50.47 31.03
C SER A 41 3.66 -50.09 31.63
N GLN A 42 3.63 -49.01 32.44
CA GLN A 42 4.44 -48.60 33.63
C GLN A 42 5.72 -47.71 33.57
N ILE A 43 5.51 -46.41 33.85
CA ILE A 43 6.08 -45.50 34.90
C ILE A 43 7.57 -45.58 35.30
N SER A 44 8.29 -44.45 35.19
CA SER A 44 9.01 -43.79 36.31
C SER A 44 9.51 -42.37 35.97
N SER A 45 9.33 -41.48 36.95
CA SER A 45 9.55 -40.03 37.01
C SER A 45 11.00 -39.58 37.19
N LEU A 46 11.36 -38.39 36.70
CA LEU A 46 12.38 -37.49 37.30
C LEU A 46 12.12 -36.03 36.87
N GLY A 47 12.25 -35.12 37.84
CA GLY A 47 11.68 -33.78 37.83
C GLY A 47 12.30 -32.77 36.87
N LEU A 48 11.47 -31.82 36.44
CA LEU A 48 11.87 -30.61 35.72
C LEU A 48 11.63 -29.39 36.61
N GLN A 49 12.72 -28.75 37.05
CA GLN A 49 12.71 -27.32 37.34
C GLN A 49 12.43 -26.59 36.01
N SER A 50 11.41 -25.73 36.00
CA SER A 50 11.12 -24.87 34.86
C SER A 50 12.29 -23.92 34.64
N PRO A 51 12.87 -23.81 33.42
CA PRO A 51 13.80 -22.74 33.12
C PRO A 51 13.03 -21.40 33.15
N ALA A 52 13.67 -20.37 33.70
CA ALA A 52 13.16 -19.01 33.62
C ALA A 52 13.12 -18.59 32.14
N MET A 53 11.92 -18.37 31.59
CA MET A 53 11.77 -17.88 30.22
C MET A 53 12.39 -16.49 30.08
N SER A 54 13.10 -16.27 28.98
CA SER A 54 13.58 -14.94 28.61
C SER A 54 12.43 -14.02 28.22
N LEU A 55 12.60 -12.70 28.38
CA LEU A 55 11.59 -11.71 27.98
C LEU A 55 11.19 -11.86 26.50
N LEU A 56 12.16 -12.18 25.64
CA LEU A 56 11.91 -12.37 24.20
C LEU A 56 11.04 -13.61 23.95
N GLU A 57 11.27 -14.72 24.65
CA GLU A 57 10.43 -15.91 24.54
C GLU A 57 9.02 -15.67 25.07
N VAL A 58 8.87 -14.90 26.15
CA VAL A 58 7.56 -14.50 26.69
C VAL A 58 6.79 -13.63 25.67
N ILE A 59 7.45 -12.64 25.08
CA ILE A 59 6.85 -11.79 24.04
C ILE A 59 6.50 -12.64 22.80
N THR A 60 7.41 -13.52 22.37
CA THR A 60 7.21 -14.37 21.20
C THR A 60 6.05 -15.34 21.41
N MET A 61 5.93 -15.95 22.59
CA MET A 61 4.79 -16.82 22.92
C MET A 61 3.47 -16.05 23.00
N ALA A 62 3.46 -14.84 23.57
CA ALA A 62 2.27 -14.01 23.62
C ALA A 62 1.80 -13.59 22.21
N SER A 63 2.73 -13.15 21.36
CA SER A 63 2.47 -12.82 19.96
C SER A 63 1.97 -14.03 19.16
N SER A 64 2.58 -15.20 19.38
CA SER A 64 2.17 -16.45 18.72
C SER A 64 0.74 -16.90 19.11
N ALA A 65 0.28 -16.53 20.30
CA ALA A 65 -1.08 -16.82 20.76
C ALA A 65 -2.13 -15.89 20.12
N GLU A 66 -1.75 -14.66 19.76
CA GLU A 66 -2.58 -13.74 18.96
C GLU A 66 -2.71 -14.23 17.51
N ASP A 67 -1.63 -14.69 16.88
CA ASP A 67 -1.67 -15.19 15.50
C ASP A 67 -2.58 -16.40 15.33
N ARG A 68 -2.69 -17.27 16.34
CA ARG A 68 -3.62 -18.42 16.30
C ARG A 68 -5.10 -18.00 16.37
N ARG A 69 -5.42 -16.82 16.92
CA ARG A 69 -6.80 -16.29 16.97
C ARG A 69 -7.21 -15.55 15.70
N ASN A 70 -6.28 -15.32 14.76
CA ASN A 70 -6.55 -14.60 13.51
C ASN A 70 -7.31 -15.45 12.47
N THR A 71 -7.65 -16.71 12.76
CA THR A 71 -8.58 -17.51 11.95
C THR A 71 -9.97 -17.51 12.58
N SER A 72 -10.84 -16.59 12.13
CA SER A 72 -12.29 -16.53 12.37
C SER A 72 -12.83 -16.08 13.74
N THR A 73 -12.01 -15.88 14.77
CA THR A 73 -12.50 -15.42 16.08
C THR A 73 -12.66 -13.90 16.14
N GLN A 74 -13.90 -13.44 16.34
CA GLN A 74 -14.26 -12.04 16.59
C GLN A 74 -13.46 -11.48 17.77
N SER A 75 -12.85 -10.30 17.60
CA SER A 75 -12.15 -9.62 18.70
C SER A 75 -13.12 -9.34 19.85
N ASP A 76 -12.68 -9.65 21.08
CA ASP A 76 -13.41 -9.28 22.29
C ASP A 76 -13.46 -7.76 22.50
N TYR A 77 -12.58 -7.00 21.84
CA TYR A 77 -12.42 -5.55 21.94
C TYR A 77 -12.43 -4.92 20.53
N PRO A 78 -13.60 -4.72 19.93
CA PRO A 78 -13.75 -4.24 18.55
C PRO A 78 -13.60 -2.72 18.41
N ILE A 79 -13.00 -2.01 19.39
CA ILE A 79 -12.80 -0.56 19.43
C ILE A 79 -11.45 -0.23 20.09
N ILE A 80 -10.82 0.89 19.68
CA ILE A 80 -9.58 1.40 20.28
C ILE A 80 -9.88 1.98 21.66
N LEU A 81 -9.19 1.48 22.68
CA LEU A 81 -9.41 1.84 24.08
C LEU A 81 -8.58 3.05 24.48
N SER A 82 -9.16 3.94 25.31
CA SER A 82 -8.40 5.01 25.95
C SER A 82 -7.56 4.45 27.10
N ALA A 83 -6.24 4.58 27.01
CA ALA A 83 -5.35 4.06 28.05
C ALA A 83 -5.23 4.99 29.28
N ASN A 84 -5.71 6.24 29.18
CA ASN A 84 -5.42 7.29 30.15
C ASN A 84 -5.94 6.98 31.56
N ASP A 85 -7.13 6.37 31.68
CA ASP A 85 -7.72 6.03 32.98
C ASP A 85 -7.23 4.69 33.53
N ALA A 86 -6.68 3.83 32.65
CA ALA A 86 -6.20 2.50 33.02
C ALA A 86 -4.90 2.57 33.82
N PHE A 87 -3.95 3.41 33.41
CA PHE A 87 -2.63 3.51 34.06
C PHE A 87 -2.70 3.97 35.52
N VAL A 88 -3.67 4.81 35.87
CA VAL A 88 -3.83 5.35 37.24
C VAL A 88 -4.24 4.26 38.24
N ASN A 89 -4.91 3.20 37.76
CA ASN A 89 -5.44 2.13 38.61
C ASN A 89 -4.56 0.87 38.63
N LEU A 90 -3.48 0.83 37.84
CA LEU A 90 -2.56 -0.31 37.81
C LEU A 90 -1.80 -0.42 39.14
N LYS A 91 -1.98 -1.54 39.82
CA LYS A 91 -1.23 -1.90 41.03
C LYS A 91 -0.47 -3.20 40.80
N PRO A 92 0.78 -3.33 41.26
CA PRO A 92 1.48 -4.60 41.20
C PRO A 92 0.72 -5.65 42.01
N LYS A 93 0.58 -6.86 41.45
CA LYS A 93 -0.17 -7.97 42.03
C LYS A 93 0.51 -8.57 43.28
N LEU A 94 1.82 -8.34 43.44
CA LEU A 94 2.62 -8.78 44.58
C LEU A 94 3.23 -7.56 45.28
N GLU A 95 2.97 -7.42 46.60
CA GLU A 95 3.66 -6.43 47.46
C GLU A 95 5.08 -6.87 47.84
N ASN A 96 5.44 -8.15 47.64
CA ASN A 96 6.77 -8.70 47.88
C ASN A 96 7.27 -9.41 46.62
N SER A 97 7.85 -8.68 45.67
CA SER A 97 8.39 -9.28 44.44
C SER A 97 9.76 -9.93 44.71
N ASP A 98 9.96 -11.15 44.23
CA ASP A 98 11.30 -11.73 44.05
C ASP A 98 12.10 -10.80 43.13
N ALA A 99 13.31 -10.42 43.54
CA ALA A 99 14.18 -9.49 42.80
C ALA A 99 14.67 -10.03 41.44
N THR A 100 14.30 -11.26 41.09
CA THR A 100 14.67 -11.99 39.87
C THR A 100 13.55 -12.08 38.83
N ALA A 101 12.34 -11.58 39.13
CA ALA A 101 11.22 -11.58 38.18
C ALA A 101 11.37 -10.46 37.13
N LEU A 102 11.48 -10.83 35.85
CA LEU A 102 11.62 -9.87 34.73
C LEU A 102 10.33 -9.08 34.43
N ALA A 103 9.17 -9.54 34.88
CA ALA A 103 7.89 -8.86 34.70
C ALA A 103 7.01 -9.05 35.95
N ILE A 104 6.52 -7.94 36.52
CA ILE A 104 5.60 -7.95 37.66
C ILE A 104 4.16 -7.90 37.11
N PRO A 105 3.33 -8.92 37.38
CA PRO A 105 1.92 -8.87 36.98
C PRO A 105 1.23 -7.67 37.63
N VAL A 106 0.45 -6.91 36.86
CA VAL A 106 -0.36 -5.80 37.35
C VAL A 106 -1.84 -6.20 37.46
N THR A 107 -2.53 -5.65 38.45
CA THR A 107 -3.99 -5.71 38.63
C THR A 107 -4.57 -4.31 38.60
N GLY A 108 -5.89 -4.20 38.54
CA GLY A 108 -6.57 -2.89 38.53
C GLY A 108 -6.80 -2.31 37.13
N TRP A 109 -6.42 -3.02 36.07
CA TRP A 109 -6.92 -2.71 34.73
C TRP A 109 -8.43 -2.96 34.71
N GLN A 110 -9.20 -1.88 34.62
CA GLN A 110 -10.63 -1.90 34.36
C GLN A 110 -10.91 -1.05 33.13
N LEU A 111 -11.79 -1.52 32.25
CA LEU A 111 -12.28 -0.71 31.15
C LEU A 111 -13.13 0.42 31.70
N SER A 112 -13.02 1.61 31.12
CA SER A 112 -13.96 2.67 31.44
C SER A 112 -15.38 2.23 31.06
N GLN A 113 -16.38 2.82 31.71
CA GLN A 113 -17.77 2.59 31.33
C GLN A 113 -18.01 2.98 29.85
N THR A 114 -17.41 4.09 29.41
CA THR A 114 -17.46 4.56 28.03
C THR A 114 -16.88 3.53 27.06
N ASP A 115 -15.71 2.96 27.35
CA ASP A 115 -15.10 1.91 26.51
C ASP A 115 -16.00 0.68 26.43
N THR A 116 -16.59 0.26 27.56
CA THR A 116 -17.49 -0.90 27.62
C THR A 116 -18.73 -0.70 26.75
N GLU A 117 -19.34 0.48 26.81
CA GLU A 117 -20.50 0.85 26.00
C GLU A 117 -20.15 0.93 24.50
N LEU A 118 -18.99 1.49 24.17
CA LEU A 118 -18.47 1.54 22.81
C LEU A 118 -18.25 0.12 22.28
N ILE A 119 -17.58 -0.76 23.03
CA ILE A 119 -17.35 -2.17 22.67
C ILE A 119 -18.68 -2.86 22.34
N ASP A 120 -19.69 -2.74 23.21
CA ASP A 120 -21.01 -3.34 22.99
C ASP A 120 -21.69 -2.78 21.73
N LEU A 121 -21.58 -1.47 21.50
CA LEU A 121 -22.08 -0.82 20.29
C LEU A 121 -21.42 -1.40 19.03
N GLY A 122 -20.09 -1.55 19.02
CA GLY A 122 -19.32 -2.15 17.93
C GLY A 122 -19.68 -3.62 17.68
N LYS A 123 -19.86 -4.43 18.74
CA LYS A 123 -20.32 -5.84 18.64
C LYS A 123 -21.71 -5.94 18.04
N LYS A 124 -22.65 -5.07 18.47
CA LYS A 124 -24.02 -5.03 17.95
C LYS A 124 -24.05 -4.63 16.48
N PHE A 125 -23.32 -3.58 16.12
CA PHE A 125 -23.23 -3.10 14.74
C PHE A 125 -22.61 -4.14 13.81
N SER A 126 -21.43 -4.67 14.13
CA SER A 126 -20.75 -5.68 13.31
C SER A 126 -21.60 -6.93 13.11
N LYS A 127 -22.26 -7.44 14.16
CA LYS A 127 -23.19 -8.58 14.04
C LYS A 127 -24.34 -8.27 13.09
N LYS A 128 -24.95 -7.09 13.21
CA LYS A 128 -26.07 -6.67 12.36
C LYS A 128 -25.64 -6.51 10.90
N LEU A 129 -24.52 -5.85 10.65
CA LEU A 129 -23.97 -5.63 9.32
C LEU A 129 -23.59 -6.96 8.66
N ARG A 130 -22.91 -7.86 9.38
CA ARG A 130 -22.51 -9.18 8.87
C ARG A 130 -23.71 -10.05 8.48
N ILE A 131 -24.81 -9.99 9.24
CA ILE A 131 -26.04 -10.72 8.90
C ILE A 131 -26.65 -10.15 7.61
N LYS A 132 -26.72 -8.82 7.49
CA LYS A 132 -27.28 -8.16 6.32
C LYS A 132 -26.45 -8.35 5.04
N LEU A 133 -25.12 -8.29 5.13
CA LEU A 133 -24.22 -8.53 4.00
C LEU A 133 -24.34 -9.96 3.43
N LYS A 134 -24.72 -10.95 4.25
CA LYS A 134 -24.99 -12.32 3.77
C LYS A 134 -26.26 -12.43 2.93
N ASP A 135 -27.21 -11.50 3.09
CA ASP A 135 -28.47 -11.45 2.33
C ASP A 135 -28.43 -10.31 1.29
N ALA A 136 -27.45 -10.39 0.38
CA ALA A 136 -27.11 -9.34 -0.58
C ALA A 136 -28.26 -8.95 -1.53
N ASN A 137 -29.29 -9.78 -1.67
CA ASN A 137 -30.42 -9.52 -2.57
C ASN A 137 -31.43 -8.51 -2.01
N LYS A 138 -31.36 -8.18 -0.71
CA LYS A 138 -32.29 -7.25 -0.05
C LYS A 138 -31.60 -6.08 0.64
N PHE A 139 -30.29 -6.16 0.84
CA PHE A 139 -29.54 -5.13 1.53
C PHE A 139 -28.93 -4.17 0.50
N ASP A 140 -29.45 -2.94 0.46
CA ASP A 140 -28.99 -1.89 -0.45
C ASP A 140 -28.19 -0.80 0.27
N LYS A 141 -27.74 0.19 -0.51
CA LYS A 141 -26.93 1.32 -0.04
C LYS A 141 -27.67 2.18 1.01
N ASP A 142 -28.97 2.37 0.86
CA ASP A 142 -29.78 3.19 1.77
C ASP A 142 -29.98 2.46 3.10
N GLU A 143 -30.23 1.15 3.06
CA GLU A 143 -30.27 0.31 4.26
C GLU A 143 -28.92 0.29 4.99
N PHE A 144 -27.80 0.30 4.25
CA PHE A 144 -26.46 0.39 4.82
C PHE A 144 -26.25 1.71 5.57
N PHE A 145 -26.58 2.85 4.96
CA PHE A 145 -26.51 4.14 5.66
C PHE A 145 -27.49 4.21 6.85
N GLY A 146 -28.67 3.59 6.73
CA GLY A 146 -29.65 3.47 7.79
C GLY A 146 -29.15 2.72 9.04
N ILE A 147 -28.07 1.94 8.93
CA ILE A 147 -27.40 1.32 10.08
C ILE A 147 -26.08 1.98 10.46
N LEU A 148 -25.33 2.52 9.49
CA LEU A 148 -24.03 3.16 9.72
C LEU A 148 -24.18 4.52 10.42
N VAL A 149 -25.07 5.39 9.94
CA VAL A 149 -25.21 6.75 10.49
C VAL A 149 -25.62 6.71 11.97
N PRO A 150 -26.64 5.93 12.39
CA PRO A 150 -26.99 5.85 13.81
C PRO A 150 -25.88 5.24 14.68
N PHE A 151 -25.04 4.37 14.12
CA PHE A 151 -23.88 3.83 14.82
C PHE A 151 -22.85 4.92 15.10
N LEU A 152 -22.49 5.70 14.07
CA LEU A 152 -21.53 6.80 14.18
C LEU A 152 -22.01 7.92 15.10
N GLU A 153 -23.30 8.29 15.04
CA GLU A 153 -23.89 9.31 15.92
C GLU A 153 -23.81 8.90 17.40
N ARG A 154 -24.06 7.63 17.71
CA ARG A 154 -23.93 7.13 19.08
C ARG A 154 -22.49 7.18 19.58
N ILE A 155 -21.50 6.93 18.71
CA ILE A 155 -20.09 7.12 19.07
C ILE A 155 -19.83 8.60 19.35
N LYS A 156 -20.27 9.49 18.47
CA LYS A 156 -20.13 10.95 18.63
C LYS A 156 -20.74 11.44 19.95
N GLU A 157 -21.95 11.00 20.30
CA GLU A 157 -22.61 11.32 21.57
C GLU A 157 -21.78 10.88 22.79
N LYS A 158 -21.16 9.70 22.71
CA LYS A 158 -20.37 9.13 23.82
C LYS A 158 -19.00 9.78 23.97
N VAL A 159 -18.36 10.15 22.87
CA VAL A 159 -17.02 10.74 22.88
C VAL A 159 -17.05 12.28 22.93
N GLY A 160 -18.20 12.90 22.63
CA GLY A 160 -18.42 14.34 22.81
C GLY A 160 -17.83 15.21 21.71
N PHE A 161 -17.58 14.68 20.51
CA PHE A 161 -17.03 15.47 19.41
C PHE A 161 -18.08 16.31 18.69
N PRO A 162 -17.87 17.63 18.51
CA PRO A 162 -18.73 18.43 17.66
C PRO A 162 -18.48 18.11 16.18
N VAL A 163 -19.56 17.95 15.41
CA VAL A 163 -19.52 17.87 13.94
C VAL A 163 -20.02 19.21 13.41
N GLY A 164 -19.16 19.95 12.71
CA GLY A 164 -19.45 21.30 12.21
C GLY A 164 -20.34 21.36 10.96
N VAL A 165 -21.05 20.27 10.65
CA VAL A 165 -21.87 20.12 9.43
C VAL A 165 -23.27 19.70 9.84
N ASN A 166 -24.29 20.28 9.20
CA ASN A 166 -25.69 19.94 9.45
C ASN A 166 -26.01 18.53 8.97
N SER A 167 -26.88 17.81 9.68
CA SER A 167 -27.27 16.43 9.35
C SER A 167 -28.03 16.29 8.02
N SER A 168 -28.53 17.39 7.47
CA SER A 168 -29.20 17.45 6.16
C SER A 168 -28.25 17.63 4.98
N ASP A 169 -26.95 17.85 5.23
CA ASP A 169 -25.95 18.04 4.20
C ASP A 169 -25.49 16.68 3.62
N GLY A 170 -25.31 16.61 2.30
CA GLY A 170 -24.78 15.41 1.63
C GLY A 170 -23.39 15.02 2.12
N GLY A 171 -22.58 15.98 2.59
CA GLY A 171 -21.27 15.72 3.18
C GLY A 171 -21.29 15.22 4.64
N TYR A 172 -22.47 15.13 5.26
CA TYR A 172 -22.58 14.86 6.70
C TYR A 172 -21.98 13.53 7.11
N VAL A 173 -22.28 12.45 6.38
CA VAL A 173 -21.81 11.11 6.75
C VAL A 173 -20.29 11.02 6.68
N ARG A 174 -19.68 11.65 5.68
CA ARG A 174 -18.23 11.75 5.55
C ARG A 174 -17.63 12.54 6.70
N ALA A 175 -18.16 13.72 7.00
CA ALA A 175 -17.68 14.56 8.09
C ALA A 175 -17.82 13.87 9.47
N LEU A 176 -18.90 13.13 9.67
CA LEU A 176 -19.12 12.32 10.86
C LEU A 176 -18.07 11.20 10.94
N PHE A 177 -17.84 10.49 9.85
CA PHE A 177 -16.83 9.43 9.78
C PHE A 177 -15.41 9.96 10.02
N ASP A 178 -15.02 11.11 9.46
CA ASP A 178 -13.71 11.72 9.70
C ASP A 178 -13.46 12.05 11.18
N LYS A 179 -14.52 12.31 11.95
CA LYS A 179 -14.42 12.60 13.40
C LYS A 179 -14.40 11.36 14.27
N VAL A 180 -15.24 10.38 13.97
CA VAL A 180 -15.47 9.23 14.87
C VAL A 180 -15.09 7.87 14.30
N GLY A 181 -14.69 7.79 13.03
CA GLY A 181 -14.30 6.55 12.38
C GLY A 181 -13.10 5.86 13.03
N VAL A 182 -12.19 6.64 13.62
CA VAL A 182 -11.02 6.13 14.36
C VAL A 182 -11.38 5.28 15.59
N PHE A 183 -12.61 5.38 16.10
CA PHE A 183 -13.09 4.54 17.20
C PHE A 183 -13.56 3.17 16.71
N MET A 184 -13.66 2.93 15.40
CA MET A 184 -13.89 1.58 14.91
C MET A 184 -12.63 0.75 15.12
N GLY A 185 -12.71 -0.34 15.88
CA GLY A 185 -11.63 -1.31 15.92
C GLY A 185 -11.61 -2.15 14.64
N ARG A 186 -10.52 -2.91 14.48
CA ARG A 186 -10.18 -3.70 13.29
C ARG A 186 -11.38 -4.35 12.61
N ASP A 187 -12.10 -5.24 13.32
CA ASP A 187 -13.18 -6.02 12.73
C ASP A 187 -14.35 -5.17 12.22
N VAL A 188 -14.66 -4.08 12.94
CA VAL A 188 -15.75 -3.16 12.57
C VAL A 188 -15.34 -2.33 11.37
N ALA A 189 -14.11 -1.80 11.37
CA ALA A 189 -13.55 -1.03 10.28
C ALA A 189 -13.47 -1.87 9.00
N SER A 190 -12.91 -3.08 9.05
CA SER A 190 -12.79 -3.99 7.90
C SER A 190 -14.14 -4.34 7.29
N LEU A 191 -15.13 -4.69 8.11
CA LEU A 191 -16.48 -5.04 7.63
C LEU A 191 -17.21 -3.82 7.03
N THR A 192 -17.01 -2.64 7.62
CA THR A 192 -17.60 -1.39 7.11
C THR A 192 -16.96 -1.00 5.79
N LEU A 193 -15.64 -1.15 5.66
CA LEU A 193 -14.90 -0.92 4.42
C LEU A 193 -15.36 -1.87 3.31
N GLU A 194 -15.50 -3.16 3.61
CA GLU A 194 -16.04 -4.17 2.68
C GLU A 194 -17.43 -3.77 2.16
N ALA A 195 -18.32 -3.32 3.06
CA ALA A 195 -19.62 -2.80 2.66
C ALA A 195 -19.50 -1.53 1.80
N CYS A 196 -18.63 -0.59 2.15
CA CYS A 196 -18.41 0.63 1.37
C CYS A 196 -17.93 0.33 -0.05
N VAL A 197 -17.01 -0.63 -0.21
CA VAL A 197 -16.53 -1.09 -1.53
C VAL A 197 -17.65 -1.79 -2.30
N SER A 198 -18.42 -2.65 -1.64
CA SER A 198 -19.52 -3.40 -2.26
C SER A 198 -20.65 -2.49 -2.77
N PHE A 199 -20.98 -1.45 -2.01
CA PHE A 199 -22.00 -0.45 -2.36
C PHE A 199 -21.45 0.77 -3.07
N GLU A 200 -20.17 0.74 -3.48
CA GLU A 200 -19.52 1.80 -4.26
C GLU A 200 -19.61 3.18 -3.59
N VAL A 201 -19.42 3.22 -2.27
CA VAL A 201 -19.37 4.43 -1.45
C VAL A 201 -17.94 4.96 -1.38
N TRP A 202 -17.45 5.42 -2.53
CA TRP A 202 -16.04 5.80 -2.73
C TRP A 202 -15.56 6.90 -1.79
N ASP A 203 -16.40 7.89 -1.48
CA ASP A 203 -16.06 8.98 -0.56
C ASP A 203 -15.74 8.45 0.84
N LEU A 204 -16.39 7.38 1.30
CA LEU A 204 -16.04 6.76 2.59
C LEU A 204 -14.78 5.89 2.46
N VAL A 205 -14.59 5.18 1.34
CA VAL A 205 -13.37 4.40 1.09
C VAL A 205 -12.13 5.30 1.13
N GLU A 206 -12.19 6.47 0.50
CA GLU A 206 -11.16 7.51 0.61
C GLU A 206 -10.91 7.89 2.08
N ALA A 207 -11.96 7.98 2.90
CA ALA A 207 -11.87 8.33 4.31
C ALA A 207 -11.11 7.29 5.11
N PHE A 208 -11.42 6.02 4.86
CA PHE A 208 -10.74 4.90 5.48
C PHE A 208 -9.24 4.96 5.19
N ILE A 209 -8.87 5.21 3.93
CA ILE A 209 -7.47 5.24 3.48
C ILE A 209 -6.73 6.46 4.07
N VAL A 210 -7.25 7.67 3.87
CA VAL A 210 -6.57 8.92 4.27
C VAL A 210 -6.44 9.03 5.80
N ASN A 211 -7.42 8.54 6.55
CA ASN A 211 -7.38 8.55 8.02
C ASN A 211 -6.59 7.37 8.61
N GLY A 212 -6.02 6.48 7.78
CA GLY A 212 -5.23 5.34 8.25
C GLY A 212 -6.04 4.31 9.04
N ILE A 213 -7.35 4.19 8.77
CA ILE A 213 -8.25 3.27 9.47
C ILE A 213 -8.23 1.87 8.83
N VAL A 214 -7.73 1.76 7.59
CA VAL A 214 -7.59 0.47 6.91
C VAL A 214 -6.55 -0.38 7.65
N HIS A 215 -6.99 -1.53 8.16
CA HIS A 215 -6.09 -2.47 8.78
C HIS A 215 -5.28 -3.24 7.73
N HIS A 216 -4.03 -3.60 8.06
CA HIS A 216 -3.11 -4.36 7.20
C HIS A 216 -3.76 -5.55 6.48
N SER A 217 -4.48 -6.38 7.23
CA SER A 217 -5.18 -7.57 6.73
C SER A 217 -6.27 -7.28 5.69
N SER A 218 -6.73 -6.04 5.56
CA SER A 218 -7.77 -5.62 4.61
C SER A 218 -7.21 -5.02 3.32
N TYR A 219 -5.90 -4.72 3.25
CA TYR A 219 -5.33 -4.13 2.04
C TYR A 219 -5.38 -5.08 0.84
N SER A 220 -5.12 -6.38 1.01
CA SER A 220 -5.26 -7.36 -0.08
C SER A 220 -6.63 -7.25 -0.77
N ASP A 221 -7.71 -7.38 0.00
CA ASP A 221 -9.08 -7.35 -0.55
C ASP A 221 -9.45 -5.97 -1.11
N LEU A 222 -9.00 -4.90 -0.43
CA LEU A 222 -9.20 -3.53 -0.89
C LEU A 222 -8.53 -3.30 -2.24
N ILE A 223 -7.23 -3.58 -2.36
CA ILE A 223 -6.44 -3.36 -3.58
C ILE A 223 -7.03 -4.15 -4.74
N MET A 224 -7.34 -5.43 -4.54
CA MET A 224 -7.96 -6.27 -5.56
C MET A 224 -9.32 -5.71 -6.01
N SER A 225 -10.12 -5.20 -5.08
CA SER A 225 -11.40 -4.57 -5.40
C SER A 225 -11.25 -3.24 -6.15
N LEU A 226 -10.30 -2.40 -5.75
CA LEU A 226 -10.02 -1.12 -6.41
C LEU A 226 -9.51 -1.33 -7.84
N VAL A 227 -8.64 -2.32 -8.05
CA VAL A 227 -8.19 -2.75 -9.38
C VAL A 227 -9.38 -3.24 -10.22
N ALA A 228 -10.22 -4.13 -9.67
CA ALA A 228 -11.38 -4.66 -10.39
C ALA A 228 -12.42 -3.59 -10.75
N LYS A 229 -12.54 -2.54 -9.93
CA LYS A 229 -13.49 -1.43 -10.10
C LYS A 229 -12.88 -0.20 -10.80
N ASN A 230 -11.64 -0.31 -11.29
CA ASN A 230 -10.92 0.75 -12.00
C ASN A 230 -10.79 2.08 -11.23
N LYS A 231 -10.54 2.02 -9.91
CA LYS A 231 -10.36 3.19 -9.05
C LYS A 231 -8.87 3.53 -8.83
N CYS A 232 -8.16 4.03 -9.88
CA CYS A 232 -6.72 4.37 -9.75
C CYS A 232 -6.48 5.47 -8.72
N ASP A 233 -7.38 6.43 -8.60
CA ASP A 233 -7.34 7.51 -7.60
C ASP A 233 -7.24 6.96 -6.17
N LEU A 234 -8.15 6.06 -5.79
CA LEU A 234 -8.15 5.42 -4.47
C LEU A 234 -6.98 4.44 -4.31
N LEU A 235 -6.57 3.77 -5.40
CA LEU A 235 -5.40 2.89 -5.39
C LEU A 235 -4.12 3.68 -5.12
N CYS A 236 -3.96 4.85 -5.75
CA CYS A 236 -2.86 5.77 -5.47
C CYS A 236 -2.89 6.26 -4.02
N LEU A 237 -4.08 6.59 -3.48
CA LEU A 237 -4.20 6.94 -2.06
C LEU A 237 -3.78 5.77 -1.15
N SER A 238 -4.12 4.54 -1.52
CA SER A 238 -3.70 3.36 -0.77
C SER A 238 -2.18 3.22 -0.75
N VAL A 239 -1.50 3.44 -1.88
CA VAL A 239 -0.03 3.47 -1.94
C VAL A 239 0.57 4.59 -1.08
N LYS A 240 -0.10 5.76 -1.01
CA LYS A 240 0.38 6.90 -0.21
C LYS A 240 0.26 6.70 1.29
N HIS A 241 -0.81 6.02 1.73
CA HIS A 241 -1.19 5.95 3.14
C HIS A 241 -0.99 4.56 3.78
N ALA A 242 -0.82 3.51 2.97
CA ALA A 242 -0.51 2.18 3.50
C ALA A 242 0.82 2.23 4.27
N PRO A 243 0.87 1.69 5.51
CA PRO A 243 2.11 1.65 6.27
C PRO A 243 3.07 0.59 5.71
N ASP A 244 2.54 -0.49 5.17
CA ASP A 244 3.23 -1.52 4.41
C ASP A 244 2.25 -2.15 3.41
N LEU A 245 2.76 -2.54 2.25
CA LEU A 245 2.02 -3.32 1.26
C LEU A 245 2.69 -4.66 1.11
N GLY A 246 1.91 -5.74 1.22
CA GLY A 246 2.40 -7.08 0.98
C GLY A 246 2.71 -7.34 -0.50
N LEU A 247 3.29 -8.52 -0.76
CA LEU A 247 3.71 -8.92 -2.10
C LEU A 247 2.55 -9.00 -3.09
N ALA A 248 1.37 -9.47 -2.65
CA ALA A 248 0.22 -9.60 -3.52
C ALA A 248 -0.34 -8.24 -3.92
N GLU A 249 -0.44 -7.33 -2.96
CA GLU A 249 -0.89 -5.95 -3.12
C GLU A 249 0.04 -5.18 -4.06
N LEU A 250 1.34 -5.26 -3.81
CA LEU A 250 2.35 -4.57 -4.59
C LEU A 250 2.42 -5.09 -6.03
N LEU A 251 2.42 -6.42 -6.20
CA LEU A 251 2.42 -7.04 -7.52
C LEU A 251 1.16 -6.69 -8.32
N SER A 252 -0.02 -6.71 -7.68
CA SER A 252 -1.28 -6.35 -8.32
C SER A 252 -1.27 -4.88 -8.77
N THR A 253 -0.80 -3.99 -7.89
CA THR A 253 -0.67 -2.55 -8.16
C THR A 253 0.31 -2.28 -9.31
N LEU A 254 1.50 -2.90 -9.29
CA LEU A 254 2.50 -2.78 -10.35
C LEU A 254 1.95 -3.23 -11.70
N LYS A 255 1.33 -4.41 -11.76
CA LYS A 255 0.75 -4.94 -12.99
C LYS A 255 -0.35 -4.04 -13.52
N TYR A 256 -1.20 -3.51 -12.65
CA TYR A 256 -2.26 -2.60 -13.04
C TYR A 256 -1.72 -1.31 -13.66
N PHE A 257 -0.65 -0.72 -13.08
CA PHE A 257 -0.05 0.51 -13.62
C PHE A 257 0.82 0.28 -14.87
N LEU A 258 1.52 -0.85 -14.95
CA LEU A 258 2.36 -1.20 -16.08
C LEU A 258 1.55 -1.73 -17.26
N SER A 259 0.38 -2.30 -17.01
CA SER A 259 -0.48 -2.92 -18.03
C SER A 259 -1.95 -2.56 -17.82
N PRO A 260 -2.32 -1.27 -17.88
CA PRO A 260 -3.71 -0.87 -17.78
C PRO A 260 -4.53 -1.42 -18.95
N SER A 261 -5.78 -1.79 -18.68
CA SER A 261 -6.78 -1.99 -19.72
C SER A 261 -7.24 -0.63 -20.27
N ASP A 262 -7.89 -0.62 -21.44
CA ASP A 262 -8.44 0.61 -22.02
C ASP A 262 -9.48 1.27 -21.09
N GLU A 263 -10.25 0.47 -20.34
CA GLU A 263 -11.21 0.92 -19.34
C GLU A 263 -10.52 1.53 -18.10
N ALA A 264 -9.39 0.94 -17.67
CA ALA A 264 -8.61 1.44 -16.54
C ALA A 264 -8.02 2.83 -16.79
N CYS A 265 -7.65 3.13 -18.04
CA CYS A 265 -7.12 4.43 -18.43
C CYS A 265 -8.04 5.61 -18.05
N GLY A 266 -9.37 5.41 -18.07
CA GLY A 266 -10.33 6.43 -17.65
C GLY A 266 -10.21 6.81 -16.17
N GLY A 267 -9.98 5.84 -15.29
CA GLY A 267 -9.77 6.07 -13.85
C GLY A 267 -8.42 6.74 -13.54
N MET A 268 -7.41 6.47 -14.37
CA MET A 268 -6.08 7.09 -14.25
C MET A 268 -6.08 8.57 -14.67
N GLU A 269 -7.04 9.00 -15.50
CA GLU A 269 -7.11 10.40 -15.96
C GLU A 269 -7.34 11.39 -14.82
N ASN A 270 -8.03 10.96 -13.75
CA ASN A 270 -8.19 11.78 -12.54
C ASN A 270 -6.85 12.05 -11.85
N VAL A 271 -5.96 11.04 -11.82
CA VAL A 271 -4.61 11.18 -11.26
C VAL A 271 -3.80 12.16 -12.09
N ARG A 272 -3.88 12.06 -13.43
CA ARG A 272 -3.22 13.02 -14.32
C ARG A 272 -3.73 14.44 -14.12
N LYS A 273 -5.05 14.64 -14.02
CA LYS A 273 -5.65 15.96 -13.77
C LYS A 273 -5.19 16.56 -12.44
N GLU A 274 -4.99 15.75 -11.41
CA GLU A 274 -4.42 16.23 -10.15
C GLU A 274 -2.96 16.69 -10.34
N TRP A 275 -2.14 15.90 -11.04
CA TRP A 275 -0.77 16.32 -11.38
C TRP A 275 -0.74 17.62 -12.20
N GLU A 276 -1.63 17.75 -13.18
CA GLU A 276 -1.78 18.95 -14.01
C GLU A 276 -2.20 20.17 -13.17
N SER A 277 -3.20 20.00 -12.30
CA SER A 277 -3.66 21.04 -11.37
C SER A 277 -2.53 21.54 -10.46
N GLN A 278 -1.73 20.62 -9.91
CA GLN A 278 -0.59 20.95 -9.05
C GLN A 278 0.53 21.67 -9.84
N ALA A 279 0.79 21.24 -11.07
CA ALA A 279 1.76 21.91 -11.95
C ALA A 279 1.32 23.34 -12.31
N LEU A 280 0.04 23.53 -12.66
CA LEU A 280 -0.53 24.85 -12.95
C LEU A 280 -0.47 25.77 -11.73
N LEU A 281 -0.87 25.28 -10.55
CA LEU A 281 -0.78 26.03 -9.30
C LEU A 281 0.67 26.44 -8.99
N ALA A 282 1.66 25.61 -9.30
CA ALA A 282 3.06 25.95 -9.12
C ALA A 282 3.52 27.06 -10.08
N VAL A 283 3.05 27.05 -11.33
CA VAL A 283 3.33 28.12 -12.31
C VAL A 283 2.68 29.44 -11.89
N GLU A 284 1.44 29.40 -11.41
CA GLU A 284 0.76 30.57 -10.86
C GLU A 284 1.52 31.17 -9.67
N ASN A 285 1.91 30.33 -8.71
CA ASN A 285 2.74 30.74 -7.58
C ASN A 285 4.10 31.31 -8.04
N ALA A 286 4.74 30.71 -9.05
CA ALA A 286 6.02 31.19 -9.58
C ALA A 286 5.89 32.50 -10.37
N SER A 287 4.68 32.88 -10.77
CA SER A 287 4.36 34.12 -11.49
C SER A 287 3.86 35.23 -10.57
N ASP A 288 3.51 34.93 -9.32
CA ASP A 288 3.03 35.90 -8.35
C ASP A 288 4.16 36.80 -7.83
N ARG A 289 4.09 38.07 -8.19
CA ARG A 289 5.05 39.12 -7.80
C ARG A 289 4.90 39.56 -6.35
N ASN A 290 3.84 39.16 -5.66
CA ASN A 290 3.58 39.55 -4.27
C ASN A 290 4.17 38.57 -3.25
N LEU A 291 4.73 37.44 -3.70
CA LEU A 291 5.38 36.49 -2.82
C LEU A 291 6.70 37.07 -2.29
N SER A 292 6.98 36.80 -1.01
CA SER A 292 8.33 37.01 -0.45
C SER A 292 9.38 36.24 -1.27
N ASP A 293 10.60 36.78 -1.40
CA ASP A 293 11.69 36.17 -2.18
C ASP A 293 11.90 34.67 -1.93
N ASN A 294 11.78 34.23 -0.68
CA ASN A 294 11.93 32.82 -0.30
C ASN A 294 10.80 31.94 -0.87
N LYS A 295 9.55 32.40 -0.78
CA LYS A 295 8.39 31.70 -1.37
C LYS A 295 8.45 31.70 -2.89
N PHE A 296 8.88 32.81 -3.48
CA PHE A 296 9.05 32.94 -4.92
C PHE A 296 10.12 31.96 -5.46
N ARG A 297 11.28 31.86 -4.81
CA ARG A 297 12.30 30.86 -5.16
C ARG A 297 11.78 29.44 -5.03
N LEU A 298 11.10 29.14 -3.92
CA LEU A 298 10.49 27.82 -3.70
C LEU A 298 9.45 27.48 -4.77
N ALA A 299 8.63 28.45 -5.20
CA ALA A 299 7.64 28.26 -6.25
C ALA A 299 8.31 27.97 -7.60
N LYS A 300 9.42 28.65 -7.92
CA LYS A 300 10.22 28.36 -9.12
C LYS A 300 10.80 26.94 -9.10
N GLU A 301 11.44 26.54 -8.01
CA GLU A 301 11.97 25.18 -7.83
C GLU A 301 10.86 24.13 -7.99
N ALA A 302 9.71 24.34 -7.31
CA ALA A 302 8.57 23.44 -7.40
C ALA A 302 7.94 23.38 -8.81
N SER A 303 7.89 24.51 -9.53
CA SER A 303 7.37 24.55 -10.89
C SER A 303 8.21 23.73 -11.87
N ILE A 304 9.54 23.77 -11.75
CA ILE A 304 10.44 22.94 -12.55
C ILE A 304 10.23 21.48 -12.18
N LEU A 305 10.19 21.14 -10.88
CA LEU A 305 10.03 19.77 -10.42
C LEU A 305 8.71 19.15 -10.89
N LEU A 306 7.59 19.88 -10.79
CA LEU A 306 6.28 19.39 -11.21
C LEU A 306 6.12 19.35 -12.74
N MET A 307 6.73 20.28 -13.47
CA MET A 307 6.84 20.19 -14.93
C MET A 307 7.55 18.88 -15.33
N LEU A 308 8.64 18.53 -14.64
CA LEU A 308 9.33 17.27 -14.90
C LEU A 308 8.47 16.06 -14.58
N ALA A 309 7.75 16.07 -13.48
CA ALA A 309 6.87 14.98 -13.08
C ALA A 309 5.64 14.81 -13.99
N HIS A 310 5.19 15.86 -14.67
CA HIS A 310 4.02 15.81 -15.54
C HIS A 310 4.37 15.51 -17.00
N ASP A 311 5.33 16.23 -17.57
CA ASP A 311 5.51 16.26 -19.03
C ASP A 311 6.12 14.97 -19.60
N GLY A 312 5.55 14.43 -20.67
CA GLY A 312 6.10 13.26 -21.37
C GLY A 312 5.86 11.92 -20.67
N PHE A 313 5.10 11.90 -19.57
CA PHE A 313 4.61 10.69 -18.93
C PHE A 313 3.19 10.35 -19.42
N SER A 314 2.90 9.05 -19.55
CA SER A 314 1.57 8.54 -19.84
C SER A 314 0.68 8.64 -18.60
N VAL A 315 -0.63 8.52 -18.78
CA VAL A 315 -1.59 8.54 -17.66
C VAL A 315 -1.28 7.47 -16.61
N SER A 316 -0.83 6.28 -17.02
CA SER A 316 -0.48 5.20 -16.10
C SER A 316 0.86 5.41 -15.39
N GLU A 317 1.82 6.06 -16.05
CA GLU A 317 3.09 6.46 -15.44
C GLU A 317 2.91 7.50 -14.33
N HIS A 318 1.87 8.35 -14.41
CA HIS A 318 1.52 9.25 -13.31
C HIS A 318 1.07 8.51 -12.04
N CYS A 319 0.39 7.36 -12.17
CA CYS A 319 0.08 6.49 -11.02
C CYS A 319 1.38 5.83 -10.47
N LEU A 320 2.37 5.49 -11.33
CA LEU A 320 3.67 4.92 -10.90
C LEU A 320 4.53 5.86 -10.06
N HIS A 321 4.43 7.19 -10.24
CA HIS A 321 5.18 8.16 -9.42
C HIS A 321 4.98 7.91 -7.93
N TYR A 322 3.75 7.65 -7.50
CA TYR A 322 3.42 7.42 -6.09
C TYR A 322 4.08 6.17 -5.54
N LEU A 323 4.18 5.11 -6.35
CA LEU A 323 4.81 3.88 -5.91
C LEU A 323 6.33 4.02 -5.85
N LEU A 324 6.92 4.69 -6.84
CA LEU A 324 8.36 4.92 -6.91
C LEU A 324 8.85 5.83 -5.77
N ALA A 325 8.08 6.87 -5.43
CA ALA A 325 8.39 7.82 -4.37
C ALA A 325 7.94 7.37 -2.96
N SER A 326 7.23 6.25 -2.83
CA SER A 326 6.68 5.83 -1.54
C SER A 326 7.80 5.38 -0.59
N PRO A 327 7.87 5.95 0.63
CA PRO A 327 8.83 5.52 1.64
C PRO A 327 8.42 4.22 2.36
N ASN A 328 7.18 3.75 2.15
CA ASN A 328 6.57 2.66 2.92
C ASN A 328 6.63 1.31 2.19
N VAL A 329 7.48 1.19 1.17
CA VAL A 329 7.63 -0.04 0.40
C VAL A 329 8.88 -0.78 0.87
N ASP A 330 8.68 -1.98 1.42
CA ASP A 330 9.78 -2.87 1.78
C ASP A 330 10.55 -3.32 0.53
N GLU A 331 11.87 -3.22 0.59
CA GLU A 331 12.76 -3.50 -0.55
C GLU A 331 12.73 -4.97 -0.97
N LEU A 332 12.65 -5.92 -0.02
CA LEU A 332 12.60 -7.34 -0.34
C LEU A 332 11.26 -7.72 -0.98
N ILE A 333 10.17 -7.15 -0.48
CA ILE A 333 8.83 -7.33 -1.06
C ILE A 333 8.80 -6.73 -2.47
N LEU A 334 9.39 -5.55 -2.66
CA LEU A 334 9.50 -4.89 -3.97
C LEU A 334 10.31 -5.71 -4.96
N SER A 335 11.49 -6.18 -4.56
CA SER A 335 12.34 -7.05 -5.38
C SER A 335 11.56 -8.29 -5.84
N SER A 336 10.89 -8.97 -4.90
CA SER A 336 10.07 -10.14 -5.21
C SER A 336 8.89 -9.83 -6.13
N ALA A 337 8.27 -8.65 -6.01
CA ALA A 337 7.20 -8.21 -6.90
C ALA A 337 7.72 -7.93 -8.31
N ILE A 338 8.87 -7.26 -8.43
CA ILE A 338 9.55 -6.97 -9.71
C ILE A 338 9.95 -8.26 -10.42
N GLY A 339 10.51 -9.25 -9.71
CA GLY A 339 10.87 -10.56 -10.28
C GLY A 339 9.68 -11.38 -10.78
N LYS A 340 8.44 -11.00 -10.46
CA LYS A 340 7.19 -11.63 -10.93
C LYS A 340 6.51 -10.90 -12.10
N LEU A 341 7.12 -9.84 -12.60
CA LEU A 341 6.68 -9.13 -13.80
C LEU A 341 7.04 -9.94 -15.06
N ASN A 342 6.21 -9.84 -16.10
CA ASN A 342 6.54 -10.42 -17.40
C ASN A 342 7.42 -9.48 -18.23
N GLY A 343 8.02 -9.97 -19.32
CA GLY A 343 8.95 -9.17 -20.14
C GLY A 343 8.36 -7.85 -20.66
N ARG A 344 7.06 -7.82 -20.99
CA ARG A 344 6.38 -6.59 -21.42
C ARG A 344 6.26 -5.57 -20.28
N GLU A 345 5.90 -6.03 -19.09
CA GLU A 345 5.81 -5.20 -17.88
C GLU A 345 7.18 -4.67 -17.48
N VAL A 346 8.21 -5.52 -17.50
CA VAL A 346 9.61 -5.13 -17.23
C VAL A 346 10.08 -4.09 -18.24
N MET A 347 9.83 -4.28 -19.54
CA MET A 347 10.18 -3.30 -20.57
C MET A 347 9.53 -1.93 -20.33
N ARG A 348 8.25 -1.92 -19.95
CA ARG A 348 7.54 -0.67 -19.64
C ARG A 348 8.12 0.02 -18.41
N LEU A 349 8.47 -0.74 -17.38
CA LEU A 349 9.11 -0.21 -16.18
C LEU A 349 10.50 0.38 -16.50
N ILE A 350 11.32 -0.32 -17.29
CA ILE A 350 12.62 0.16 -17.76
C ILE A 350 12.48 1.48 -18.52
N ARG A 351 11.54 1.57 -19.46
CA ARG A 351 11.28 2.81 -20.23
C ARG A 351 10.84 3.96 -19.34
N TYR A 352 9.98 3.70 -18.36
CA TYR A 352 9.55 4.69 -17.38
C TYR A 352 10.74 5.21 -16.54
N LEU A 353 11.60 4.32 -16.04
CA LEU A 353 12.80 4.70 -15.29
C LEU A 353 13.80 5.48 -16.17
N ALA A 354 13.97 5.08 -17.43
CA ALA A 354 14.81 5.78 -18.40
C ALA A 354 14.34 7.22 -18.65
N LYS A 355 13.02 7.47 -18.69
CA LYS A 355 12.46 8.83 -18.80
C LYS A 355 12.86 9.69 -17.60
N TRP A 356 12.81 9.13 -16.40
CA TRP A 356 13.26 9.83 -15.19
C TRP A 356 14.75 10.16 -15.23
N LEU A 357 15.60 9.19 -15.57
CA LEU A 357 17.04 9.43 -15.70
C LEU A 357 17.36 10.54 -16.72
N LYS A 358 16.71 10.50 -17.89
CA LYS A 358 16.86 11.54 -18.93
C LYS A 358 16.42 12.92 -18.43
N LYS A 359 15.34 12.99 -17.65
CA LYS A 359 14.87 14.25 -17.05
C LYS A 359 15.88 14.81 -16.06
N TYR A 360 16.43 13.97 -15.19
CA TYR A 360 17.46 14.40 -14.23
C TYR A 360 18.77 14.82 -14.91
N GLU A 361 19.15 14.15 -16.01
CA GLU A 361 20.30 14.57 -16.82
C GLU A 361 20.05 15.93 -17.47
N MET A 362 18.86 16.16 -18.03
CA MET A 362 18.52 17.41 -18.72
C MET A 362 18.32 18.60 -17.76
N PHE A 363 17.89 18.33 -16.53
CA PHE A 363 17.53 19.35 -15.54
C PHE A 363 18.22 19.08 -14.19
N PRO A 364 19.56 19.23 -14.11
CA PRO A 364 20.31 18.96 -12.89
C PRO A 364 19.92 19.85 -11.69
N GLN A 365 19.25 20.98 -11.95
CA GLN A 365 18.70 21.87 -10.93
C GLN A 365 17.44 21.33 -10.24
N ALA A 366 16.84 20.25 -10.75
CA ALA A 366 15.64 19.67 -10.18
C ALA A 366 15.97 18.91 -8.90
N ALA A 367 15.61 19.50 -7.76
CA ALA A 367 15.80 18.91 -6.44
C ALA A 367 14.46 18.70 -5.74
N PRO A 368 14.36 17.72 -4.81
CA PRO A 368 13.17 17.55 -3.98
C PRO A 368 12.85 18.83 -3.21
N CYS A 369 11.60 19.29 -3.26
CA CYS A 369 11.15 20.52 -2.61
C CYS A 369 10.04 20.28 -1.57
N PRO A 370 10.27 19.50 -0.49
CA PRO A 370 9.23 19.10 0.47
C PRO A 370 8.58 20.29 1.21
N LYS A 371 9.27 21.44 1.26
CA LYS A 371 8.73 22.68 1.84
C LYS A 371 7.61 23.29 0.99
N ALA A 372 7.52 22.95 -0.30
CA ALA A 372 6.50 23.47 -1.20
C ALA A 372 5.09 23.01 -0.80
N SER A 373 4.95 21.77 -0.33
CA SER A 373 3.69 21.21 0.17
C SER A 373 3.12 22.03 1.32
N SER A 374 3.92 22.27 2.37
CA SER A 374 3.48 23.03 3.55
C SER A 374 3.37 24.55 3.35
N LYS A 375 4.20 25.15 2.49
CA LYS A 375 4.26 26.63 2.33
C LYS A 375 3.45 27.18 1.16
N LEU A 376 3.22 26.37 0.12
CA LEU A 376 2.57 26.76 -1.14
C LEU A 376 1.36 25.88 -1.46
N GLY A 377 1.07 24.85 -0.66
CA GLY A 377 -0.03 23.91 -0.91
C GLY A 377 0.25 22.90 -2.03
N LEU A 378 1.49 22.82 -2.51
CA LEU A 378 1.91 21.97 -3.63
C LEU A 378 2.19 20.54 -3.15
N LYS A 379 1.13 19.78 -2.85
CA LYS A 379 1.22 18.44 -2.25
C LYS A 379 1.88 17.41 -3.17
N ALA A 380 1.80 17.58 -4.49
CA ALA A 380 2.41 16.67 -5.44
C ALA A 380 3.94 16.67 -5.38
N CYS A 381 4.57 17.74 -4.88
CA CYS A 381 6.03 17.83 -4.73
C CYS A 381 6.60 16.74 -3.81
N ASP A 382 5.82 16.28 -2.83
CA ASP A 382 6.23 15.21 -1.90
C ASP A 382 6.28 13.84 -2.58
N TRP A 383 5.67 13.71 -3.76
CA TRP A 383 5.50 12.44 -4.49
C TRP A 383 6.26 12.41 -5.82
N VAL A 384 7.15 13.38 -6.05
CA VAL A 384 8.04 13.35 -7.21
C VAL A 384 9.20 12.40 -6.90
N PRO A 385 9.39 11.32 -7.69
CA PRO A 385 10.46 10.35 -7.48
C PRO A 385 11.83 10.99 -7.53
N LYS A 386 12.67 10.76 -6.51
CA LYS A 386 14.04 11.29 -6.47
C LYS A 386 14.95 10.48 -7.39
N LEU A 387 16.07 11.06 -7.79
CA LEU A 387 17.09 10.32 -8.56
C LEU A 387 17.55 9.05 -7.83
N GLU A 388 17.69 9.11 -6.50
CA GLU A 388 17.99 7.96 -5.65
C GLU A 388 16.94 6.85 -5.77
N ASP A 389 15.65 7.21 -5.76
CA ASP A 389 14.55 6.25 -5.89
C ASP A 389 14.58 5.58 -7.28
N VAL A 390 14.83 6.36 -8.33
CA VAL A 390 14.93 5.89 -9.71
C VAL A 390 16.11 4.93 -9.88
N ALA A 391 17.29 5.29 -9.36
CA ALA A 391 18.49 4.47 -9.42
C ALA A 391 18.31 3.16 -8.63
N ARG A 392 17.71 3.24 -7.44
CA ARG A 392 17.38 2.07 -6.62
C ARG A 392 16.47 1.10 -7.37
N TRP A 393 15.36 1.59 -7.93
CA TRP A 393 14.42 0.75 -8.67
C TRP A 393 15.05 0.15 -9.93
N LEU A 394 15.90 0.90 -10.64
CA LEU A 394 16.63 0.36 -11.77
C LEU A 394 17.56 -0.78 -11.34
N GLY A 395 18.28 -0.63 -10.22
CA GLY A 395 19.10 -1.69 -9.64
C GLY A 395 18.30 -2.97 -9.39
N LEU A 396 17.15 -2.86 -8.69
CA LEU A 396 16.28 -4.01 -8.43
C LEU A 396 15.77 -4.68 -9.71
N VAL A 397 15.42 -3.90 -10.73
CA VAL A 397 15.01 -4.47 -12.03
C VAL A 397 16.14 -5.26 -12.68
N LEU A 398 17.35 -4.73 -12.65
CA LEU A 398 18.53 -5.40 -13.21
C LEU A 398 18.87 -6.69 -12.44
N ASP A 399 18.83 -6.65 -11.11
CA ASP A 399 19.18 -7.78 -10.26
C ASP A 399 18.17 -8.93 -10.42
N GLU A 400 16.87 -8.64 -10.38
CA GLU A 400 15.82 -9.66 -10.45
C GLU A 400 15.61 -10.23 -11.86
N ASN A 401 15.92 -9.46 -12.91
CA ASN A 401 15.64 -9.85 -14.29
C ASN A 401 16.89 -10.08 -15.16
N PHE A 402 18.09 -10.08 -14.58
CA PHE A 402 19.37 -10.12 -15.30
C PHE A 402 19.39 -11.13 -16.45
N SER A 403 19.06 -12.39 -16.15
CA SER A 403 19.06 -13.48 -17.13
C SER A 403 18.13 -13.18 -18.32
N SER A 404 16.93 -12.65 -18.06
CA SER A 404 15.97 -12.31 -19.12
C SER A 404 16.47 -11.13 -19.96
N LEU A 405 16.98 -10.08 -19.30
CA LEU A 405 17.49 -8.88 -19.96
C LEU A 405 18.67 -9.17 -20.89
N VAL A 406 19.58 -10.06 -20.49
CA VAL A 406 20.73 -10.46 -21.31
C VAL A 406 20.32 -11.33 -22.49
N LEU A 407 19.38 -12.27 -22.29
CA LEU A 407 19.01 -13.24 -23.31
C LEU A 407 18.08 -12.69 -24.40
N HIS A 408 17.33 -11.63 -24.12
CA HIS A 408 16.33 -11.09 -25.05
C HIS A 408 16.80 -9.76 -25.69
N PRO A 409 17.07 -9.73 -27.01
CA PRO A 409 17.60 -8.54 -27.69
C PRO A 409 16.70 -7.31 -27.63
N GLU A 410 15.40 -7.49 -27.39
CA GLU A 410 14.44 -6.39 -27.26
C GLU A 410 14.79 -5.40 -26.14
N PHE A 411 15.54 -5.82 -25.12
CA PHE A 411 16.01 -4.95 -24.03
C PHE A 411 17.33 -4.23 -24.31
N HIS A 412 18.12 -4.70 -25.28
CA HIS A 412 19.52 -4.28 -25.41
C HIS A 412 19.66 -2.80 -25.81
N GLU A 413 18.85 -2.32 -26.75
CA GLU A 413 18.89 -0.92 -27.19
C GLU A 413 18.48 0.03 -26.06
N GLU A 414 17.40 -0.27 -25.34
CA GLU A 414 16.95 0.51 -24.19
C GLU A 414 18.00 0.53 -23.07
N LEU A 415 18.59 -0.62 -22.73
CA LEU A 415 19.62 -0.72 -21.69
C LEU A 415 20.90 0.04 -22.07
N LYS A 416 21.31 -0.01 -23.34
CA LYS A 416 22.45 0.76 -23.85
C LYS A 416 22.20 2.27 -23.78
N SER A 417 20.97 2.71 -24.06
CA SER A 417 20.60 4.11 -23.86
C SER A 417 20.67 4.50 -22.38
N ILE A 418 20.22 3.63 -21.47
CA ILE A 418 20.28 3.87 -20.02
C ILE A 418 21.73 3.92 -19.52
N GLU A 419 22.60 3.03 -20.01
CA GLU A 419 24.03 3.02 -19.68
C GLU A 419 24.68 4.39 -19.95
N GLY A 420 24.37 5.02 -21.09
CA GLY A 420 24.83 6.36 -21.41
C GLY A 420 24.36 7.42 -20.41
N LEU A 421 23.07 7.41 -20.06
CA LEU A 421 22.48 8.34 -19.09
C LEU A 421 23.10 8.17 -17.69
N VAL A 422 23.24 6.93 -17.23
CA VAL A 422 23.83 6.60 -15.92
C VAL A 422 25.31 6.98 -15.90
N GLY A 423 26.05 6.77 -17.00
CA GLY A 423 27.45 7.18 -17.11
C GLY A 423 27.64 8.69 -17.01
N SER A 424 26.76 9.46 -17.68
CA SER A 424 26.71 10.92 -17.61
C SER A 424 26.43 11.42 -16.19
N LEU A 425 25.33 10.95 -15.58
CA LEU A 425 24.92 11.30 -14.22
C LEU A 425 25.98 10.89 -13.17
N SER A 426 26.59 9.71 -13.31
CA SER A 426 27.64 9.24 -12.40
C SER A 426 28.90 10.10 -12.49
N SER A 427 29.26 10.55 -13.69
CA SER A 427 30.41 11.44 -13.88
C SER A 427 30.18 12.80 -13.22
N GLU A 428 28.97 13.36 -13.37
CA GLU A 428 28.57 14.60 -12.71
C GLU A 428 28.57 14.43 -11.19
N ALA A 429 27.98 13.36 -10.66
CA ALA A 429 27.97 13.08 -9.23
C ALA A 429 29.38 13.01 -8.63
N LYS A 430 30.33 12.35 -9.32
CA LYS A 430 31.74 12.30 -8.88
C LYS A 430 32.39 13.68 -8.85
N LEU A 431 32.09 14.53 -9.83
CA LEU A 431 32.57 15.90 -9.87
C LEU A 431 31.99 16.70 -8.69
N CYS A 432 30.68 16.62 -8.46
CA CYS A 432 30.01 17.29 -7.34
C CYS A 432 30.59 16.85 -5.99
N CYS A 433 30.78 15.54 -5.75
CA CYS A 433 31.40 15.04 -4.53
C CYS A 433 32.82 15.58 -4.33
N SER A 434 33.59 15.70 -5.41
CA SER A 434 34.95 16.25 -5.34
C SER A 434 34.93 17.74 -4.96
N VAL A 435 33.99 18.52 -5.53
CA VAL A 435 33.80 19.93 -5.20
C VAL A 435 33.33 20.10 -3.75
N GLU A 436 32.40 19.26 -3.28
CA GLU A 436 31.94 19.28 -1.90
C GLU A 436 33.08 19.04 -0.92
N ALA A 437 33.93 18.04 -1.17
CA ALA A 437 35.11 17.76 -0.34
C ALA A 437 36.08 18.97 -0.27
N VAL A 438 36.28 19.67 -1.40
CA VAL A 438 37.08 20.91 -1.43
C VAL A 438 36.43 22.02 -0.62
N ILE A 439 35.11 22.22 -0.75
CA ILE A 439 34.37 23.23 0.01
C ILE A 439 34.45 22.94 1.51
N GLU A 440 34.31 21.69 1.93
CA GLU A 440 34.45 21.28 3.32
C GLU A 440 35.86 21.54 3.86
N HIS A 441 36.88 21.24 3.07
CA HIS A 441 38.26 21.52 3.42
C HIS A 441 38.50 23.02 3.63
N LEU A 442 38.11 23.86 2.67
CA LEU A 442 38.24 25.32 2.76
C LEU A 442 37.46 25.91 3.94
N ARG A 443 36.26 25.37 4.23
CA ARG A 443 35.45 25.81 5.37
C ARG A 443 36.13 25.47 6.71
N ASN A 444 36.86 24.36 6.78
CA ASN A 444 37.61 23.98 7.98
C ASN A 444 38.86 24.83 8.15
N GLU A 445 39.59 25.15 7.07
CA GLU A 445 40.73 26.07 7.12
C GLU A 445 40.32 27.47 7.59
N ALA A 446 39.24 28.04 7.03
CA ALA A 446 38.75 29.35 7.42
C ALA A 446 38.32 29.43 8.91
N LYS A 447 37.83 28.32 9.49
CA LYS A 447 37.52 28.24 10.92
C LYS A 447 38.78 28.16 11.79
N ASN A 448 39.83 27.53 11.29
CA ASN A 448 41.10 27.40 12.01
C ASN A 448 41.89 28.73 12.01
N GLU A 449 41.71 29.59 11.00
CA GLU A 449 42.31 30.93 10.95
C GLU A 449 41.59 31.97 11.82
N GLN A 450 40.37 31.68 12.31
CA GLN A 450 39.59 32.57 13.18
C GLN A 450 39.73 32.26 14.68
N ASN A 451 40.42 31.17 15.05
CA ASN A 451 40.79 30.82 16.42
C ASN A 451 42.28 31.06 16.65
#